data_AF-A0A2V9LDA8-F1
#
_entry.id   AF-A0A2V9LDA8-F1
#
_cell.length_a   1.000
_cell.length_b   1.000
_cell.length_c   1.000
_cell.angle_alpha   90.00
_cell.angle_beta   90.00
_cell.angle_gamma   90.00
#
_symmetry.space_group_name_H-M   'P 1'
#
loop_
_entity.id
_entity.type
_entity.pdbx_description
1 polymer ?
#
loop_
_entity_poly.entity_id
_entity_poly.type
_entity_poly.pdbx_seq_one_letter_code
_entity_poly.pdbx_strand_id
1 'polypeptide(L)'
;MKGTLSIGAIQLILACAISAALIKPVQDRLDDRVGKSTKVLDLLYFGSPTAVKRLALGYDGLLADVYWMRAIQYYGRREEAQRRPVLYGNLAALLDITTTLDPHLLNAYRFGGVFLGEPEPMGAGQPQEAIRIIDRGIRAFPLEWHLRFDKGFIYFWYVSDYRKAGDVWLEASRVPGAPKWLEGLAAMGLSKSGAVETARMLWQRQYDEAERAEVKENARKYLLTMQIDEDCWTLEFFVEKFR
;
A
#
# COMPACT_ATOMS: atom_id res chain seq x y z
N MET A 1 41.70 24.79 -5.90
CA MET A 1 40.69 25.87 -5.98
C MET A 1 39.59 25.57 -4.97
N LYS A 2 39.50 26.34 -3.88
CA LYS A 2 38.41 26.22 -2.90
C LYS A 2 37.26 27.11 -3.37
N GLY A 3 36.17 26.53 -3.86
CA GLY A 3 34.98 27.27 -4.25
C GLY A 3 34.27 27.83 -3.03
N THR A 4 34.39 29.13 -2.79
CA THR A 4 33.59 29.82 -1.78
C THR A 4 32.15 29.92 -2.27
N LEU A 5 31.20 29.35 -1.52
CA LEU A 5 29.77 29.51 -1.77
C LEU A 5 29.41 31.01 -1.78
N SER A 6 28.69 31.46 -2.79
CA SER A 6 28.18 32.83 -2.88
C SER A 6 27.26 33.13 -1.70
N ILE A 7 27.26 34.38 -1.22
CA ILE A 7 26.40 34.87 -0.13
C ILE A 7 24.92 34.54 -0.42
N GLY A 8 24.50 34.59 -1.69
CA GLY A 8 23.15 34.20 -2.09
C GLY A 8 22.84 32.70 -1.90
N ALA A 9 23.83 31.83 -2.11
CA ALA A 9 23.66 30.39 -1.86
C ALA A 9 23.55 30.09 -0.36
N ILE A 10 24.31 30.82 0.46
CA ILE A 10 24.26 30.70 1.93
C ILE A 10 22.90 31.18 2.46
N GLN A 11 22.37 32.29 1.95
CA GLN A 11 21.05 32.81 2.31
C GLN A 11 19.92 31.86 1.90
N LEU A 12 20.01 31.24 0.72
CA LEU A 12 19.01 30.27 0.27
C LEU A 12 19.02 29.00 1.14
N ILE A 13 20.20 28.47 1.49
CA ILE A 13 20.33 27.32 2.40
C ILE A 13 19.78 27.65 3.78
N LEU A 14 20.08 28.83 4.32
CA LEU A 14 19.55 29.29 5.60
C LEU A 14 18.03 29.45 5.56
N ALA A 15 17.47 30.02 4.48
CA ALA A 15 16.03 30.13 4.30
C ALA A 15 15.37 28.75 4.25
N CYS A 16 15.90 27.80 3.48
CA CYS A 16 15.40 26.44 3.43
C CYS A 16 15.50 25.72 4.78
N ALA A 17 16.60 25.90 5.52
CA ALA A 17 16.79 25.32 6.84
C ALA A 17 15.83 25.91 7.88
N ILE A 18 15.59 27.23 7.84
CA ILE A 18 14.62 27.92 8.70
C ILE A 18 13.19 27.49 8.36
N SER A 19 12.84 27.40 7.07
CA SER A 19 11.54 26.88 6.64
C SER A 19 11.34 25.44 7.11
N ALA A 20 12.33 24.56 6.94
CA ALA A 20 12.27 23.18 7.41
C ALA A 20 12.14 23.08 8.94
N ALA A 21 12.86 23.94 9.68
CA ALA A 21 12.81 24.01 11.14
C ALA A 21 11.49 24.59 11.67
N LEU A 22 10.81 25.45 10.91
CA LEU A 22 9.54 26.07 11.30
C LEU A 22 8.32 25.17 11.04
N ILE A 23 8.45 24.13 10.21
CA ILE A 23 7.35 23.21 9.89
C ILE A 23 6.78 22.56 11.17
N LYS A 24 7.64 22.04 12.04
CA LYS A 24 7.24 21.34 13.28
C LYS A 24 6.57 22.25 14.33
N PRO A 25 7.13 23.41 14.72
CA PRO A 25 6.50 24.28 15.72
C PRO A 25 5.22 24.98 15.22
N VAL A 26 5.08 25.19 13.91
CA VAL A 26 3.82 25.69 13.33
C VAL A 26 2.75 24.60 13.37
N GLN A 27 3.13 23.34 13.08
CA GLN A 27 2.27 22.18 13.23
C GLN A 27 1.78 22.02 14.68
N ASP A 28 2.69 22.03 15.66
CA ASP A 28 2.35 21.87 17.08
C ASP A 28 1.32 22.95 17.54
N ARG A 29 1.44 24.19 17.06
CA ARG A 29 0.51 25.29 17.40
C ARG A 29 -0.85 25.21 16.71
N LEU A 30 -0.91 24.66 15.50
CA LEU A 30 -2.17 24.45 14.79
C LEU A 30 -2.93 23.27 15.40
N ASP A 31 -2.21 22.23 15.79
CA ASP A 31 -2.75 21.04 16.46
C ASP A 31 -3.36 21.39 17.83
N ASP A 32 -2.71 22.27 18.60
CA ASP A 32 -3.24 22.80 19.86
C ASP A 32 -4.55 23.60 19.68
N ARG A 33 -4.75 24.24 18.52
CA ARG A 33 -5.94 25.05 18.23
C ARG A 33 -7.12 24.26 17.66
N VAL A 34 -6.88 23.12 17.03
CA VAL A 34 -7.92 22.28 16.38
C VAL A 34 -8.60 21.32 17.37
N GLY A 35 -8.08 21.20 18.60
CA GLY A 35 -8.74 20.47 19.67
C GLY A 35 -8.56 18.95 19.58
N LYS A 36 -8.57 18.30 20.75
CA LYS A 36 -8.20 16.91 21.05
C LYS A 36 -8.99 15.79 20.32
N SER A 37 -9.67 16.06 19.21
CA SER A 37 -10.42 15.05 18.44
C SER A 37 -9.57 14.30 17.41
N THR A 38 -8.29 14.65 17.23
CA THR A 38 -7.55 14.28 16.01
C THR A 38 -6.10 13.86 16.27
N LYS A 39 -5.86 12.94 17.22
CA LYS A 39 -4.59 12.17 17.23
C LYS A 39 -4.37 11.34 15.95
N VAL A 40 -5.40 11.20 15.12
CA VAL A 40 -5.33 10.58 13.79
C VAL A 40 -4.59 11.48 12.79
N LEU A 41 -4.49 12.80 13.01
CA LEU A 41 -3.90 13.75 12.05
C LEU A 41 -2.36 13.83 12.08
N ASP A 42 -1.69 13.02 12.92
CA ASP A 42 -0.29 13.16 13.37
C ASP A 42 0.80 13.14 12.27
N LEU A 43 0.45 13.01 10.99
CA LEU A 43 1.43 13.04 9.90
C LEU A 43 1.01 13.80 8.64
N LEU A 44 -0.12 14.49 8.56
CA LEU A 44 -0.46 15.23 7.34
C LEU A 44 -0.10 16.71 7.52
N TYR A 45 1.01 17.18 6.92
CA TYR A 45 1.35 18.62 6.90
C TYR A 45 0.20 19.44 6.28
N PHE A 46 -0.50 18.85 5.31
CA PHE A 46 -1.80 19.30 4.81
C PHE A 46 -2.60 18.06 4.38
N GLY A 47 -3.89 18.01 4.73
CA GLY A 47 -4.75 16.85 4.43
C GLY A 47 -5.31 16.81 3.00
N SER A 48 -5.07 17.82 2.16
CA SER A 48 -5.60 17.89 0.79
C SER A 48 -4.48 17.80 -0.25
N PRO A 49 -4.46 16.77 -1.12
CA PRO A 49 -3.50 16.65 -2.22
C PRO A 49 -3.44 17.90 -3.11
N THR A 50 -4.58 18.50 -3.40
CA THR A 50 -4.68 19.72 -4.22
C THR A 50 -4.06 20.93 -3.53
N ALA A 51 -4.24 21.05 -2.20
CA ALA A 51 -3.61 22.12 -1.44
C ALA A 51 -2.09 21.96 -1.40
N VAL A 52 -1.60 20.73 -1.12
CA VAL A 52 -0.16 20.43 -1.13
C VAL A 52 0.44 20.74 -2.50
N LYS A 53 -0.21 20.34 -3.59
CA LYS A 53 0.25 20.62 -4.95
C LYS A 53 0.35 22.11 -5.26
N ARG A 54 -0.61 22.93 -4.81
CA ARG A 54 -0.53 24.40 -4.97
C ARG A 54 0.61 25.01 -4.15
N LEU A 55 0.89 24.46 -2.98
CA LEU A 55 1.96 24.92 -2.09
C LEU A 55 3.35 24.40 -2.47
N ALA A 56 3.42 23.39 -3.35
CA ALA A 56 4.68 22.85 -3.85
C ALA A 56 5.44 23.84 -4.75
N LEU A 57 4.78 24.87 -5.30
CA LEU A 57 5.38 25.96 -6.08
C LEU A 57 6.31 25.48 -7.21
N GLY A 58 5.96 24.37 -7.86
CA GLY A 58 6.73 23.77 -8.96
C GLY A 58 7.74 22.69 -8.54
N TYR A 59 7.89 22.42 -7.23
CA TYR A 59 8.72 21.34 -6.69
C TYR A 59 7.92 20.06 -6.40
N ASP A 60 6.91 19.77 -7.22
CA ASP A 60 5.96 18.67 -7.03
C ASP A 60 6.67 17.32 -6.83
N GLY A 61 7.65 16.99 -7.68
CA GLY A 61 8.41 15.74 -7.60
C GLY A 61 9.22 15.60 -6.30
N LEU A 62 9.94 16.65 -5.90
CA LEU A 62 10.70 16.63 -4.65
C LEU A 62 9.79 16.47 -3.43
N LEU A 63 8.63 17.14 -3.44
CA LEU A 63 7.66 17.02 -2.37
C LEU A 63 6.99 15.64 -2.38
N ALA A 64 6.71 15.06 -3.55
CA ALA A 64 6.28 13.67 -3.68
C ALA A 64 7.29 12.71 -3.05
N ASP A 65 8.59 12.86 -3.29
CA ASP A 65 9.63 12.02 -2.68
C ASP A 65 9.61 12.11 -1.15
N VAL A 66 9.42 13.32 -0.61
CA VAL A 66 9.28 13.53 0.85
C VAL A 66 8.07 12.78 1.40
N TYR A 67 6.90 12.91 0.77
CA TYR A 67 5.70 12.21 1.20
C TYR A 67 5.80 10.69 1.01
N TRP A 68 6.48 10.23 -0.04
CA TRP A 68 6.73 8.82 -0.29
C TRP A 68 7.62 8.21 0.79
N MET A 69 8.74 8.86 1.13
CA MET A 69 9.59 8.42 2.24
C MET A 69 8.82 8.37 3.56
N ARG A 70 7.92 9.32 3.79
CA ARG A 70 7.05 9.30 4.98
C ARG A 70 6.09 8.12 4.96
N ALA A 71 5.50 7.78 3.82
CA ALA A 71 4.65 6.60 3.68
C ALA A 71 5.42 5.30 3.97
N ILE A 72 6.62 5.13 3.38
CA ILE A 72 7.49 3.97 3.64
C ILE A 72 7.82 3.87 5.13
N GLN A 73 8.29 4.96 5.74
CA GLN A 73 8.68 4.95 7.16
C GLN A 73 7.49 4.72 8.08
N TYR A 74 6.33 5.28 7.73
CA TYR A 74 5.09 5.13 8.48
C TYR A 74 4.60 3.68 8.47
N TYR A 75 4.76 2.97 7.34
CA TYR A 75 4.47 1.54 7.19
C TYR A 75 5.56 0.65 7.84
N GLY A 76 6.84 0.97 7.67
CA GLY A 76 7.96 0.16 8.14
C GLY A 76 8.16 0.13 9.66
N ARG A 77 7.70 1.15 10.39
CA ARG A 77 7.81 1.20 11.86
C ARG A 77 6.67 0.43 12.56
N ARG A 78 6.62 -0.87 12.31
CA ARG A 78 5.54 -1.78 12.75
C ARG A 78 5.36 -1.84 14.27
N GLU A 79 6.46 -1.88 15.03
CA GLU A 79 6.40 -1.89 16.51
C GLU A 79 5.84 -0.58 17.10
N GLU A 80 6.11 0.55 16.44
CA GLU A 80 5.53 1.85 16.83
C GLU A 80 4.06 1.94 16.41
N ALA A 81 3.69 1.32 15.27
CA ALA A 81 2.33 1.33 14.76
C ALA A 81 1.34 0.67 15.75
N GLN A 82 1.75 -0.42 16.41
CA GLN A 82 0.94 -1.09 17.44
C GLN A 82 0.66 -0.21 18.67
N ARG A 83 1.44 0.85 18.90
CA ARG A 83 1.23 1.81 19.99
C ARG A 83 0.31 2.97 19.60
N ARG A 84 -0.13 3.03 18.33
CA ARG A 84 -0.99 4.11 17.82
C ARG A 84 -2.47 3.82 18.14
N PRO A 85 -3.28 4.86 18.41
CA PRO A 85 -4.72 4.69 18.60
C PRO A 85 -5.45 4.13 17.36
N VAL A 86 -4.94 4.43 16.17
CA VAL A 86 -5.42 3.91 14.89
C VAL A 86 -4.21 3.45 14.08
N LEU A 87 -4.14 2.15 13.76
CA LEU A 87 -3.07 1.62 12.93
C LEU A 87 -3.22 2.16 11.51
N TYR A 88 -2.11 2.68 10.99
CA TYR A 88 -1.96 3.16 9.62
C TYR A 88 -3.01 4.19 9.09
N GLY A 89 -3.77 4.86 9.96
CA GLY A 89 -4.89 5.73 9.55
C GLY A 89 -4.57 6.84 8.53
N ASN A 90 -3.31 7.29 8.45
CA ASN A 90 -2.88 8.31 7.48
C ASN A 90 -2.29 7.77 6.19
N LEU A 91 -2.12 6.45 6.07
CA LEU A 91 -1.38 5.85 4.96
C LEU A 91 -2.04 6.15 3.61
N ALA A 92 -3.37 6.04 3.52
CA ALA A 92 -4.11 6.35 2.30
C ALA A 92 -3.90 7.82 1.88
N ALA A 93 -3.97 8.76 2.83
CA ALA A 93 -3.77 10.17 2.57
C ALA A 93 -2.33 10.50 2.13
N LEU A 94 -1.32 9.90 2.79
CA LEU A 94 0.09 10.06 2.40
C LEU A 94 0.33 9.61 0.95
N LEU A 95 -0.23 8.45 0.59
CA LEU A 95 -0.10 7.90 -0.76
C LEU A 95 -0.90 8.69 -1.80
N ASP A 96 -2.08 9.19 -1.44
CA ASP A 96 -2.91 10.01 -2.31
C ASP A 96 -2.25 11.35 -2.63
N ILE A 97 -1.61 11.98 -1.63
CA ILE A 97 -0.77 13.18 -1.83
C ILE A 97 0.42 12.86 -2.74
N THR A 98 1.17 11.81 -2.41
CA THR A 98 2.37 11.37 -3.16
C THR A 98 2.06 11.21 -4.65
N THR A 99 1.04 10.41 -4.97
CA THR A 99 0.65 10.08 -6.35
C THR A 99 -0.08 11.21 -7.09
N THR A 100 -0.47 12.27 -6.38
CA THR A 100 -1.06 13.49 -6.98
C THR A 100 0.02 14.53 -7.32
N LEU A 101 1.04 14.60 -6.47
CA LEU A 101 2.24 15.41 -6.71
C LEU A 101 3.06 14.82 -7.86
N ASP A 102 3.37 13.52 -7.81
CA ASP A 102 4.07 12.82 -8.88
C ASP A 102 3.25 11.62 -9.40
N PRO A 103 2.48 11.81 -10.49
CA PRO A 103 1.77 10.72 -11.17
C PRO A 103 2.68 9.71 -11.86
N HIS A 104 3.98 10.02 -12.02
CA HIS A 104 4.95 9.15 -12.67
C HIS A 104 5.74 8.28 -11.67
N LEU A 105 5.43 8.36 -10.37
CA LEU A 105 6.05 7.53 -9.35
C LEU A 105 5.38 6.15 -9.25
N LEU A 106 5.71 5.25 -10.19
CA LEU A 106 5.14 3.89 -10.29
C LEU A 106 5.14 3.13 -8.95
N ASN A 107 6.25 3.22 -8.21
CA ASN A 107 6.43 2.51 -6.95
C ASN A 107 5.40 2.91 -5.88
N ALA A 108 4.95 4.18 -5.86
CA ALA A 108 3.95 4.63 -4.91
C ALA A 108 2.58 3.98 -5.17
N TYR A 109 2.25 3.66 -6.43
CA TYR A 109 1.03 2.91 -6.76
C TYR A 109 1.16 1.43 -6.37
N ARG A 110 2.25 0.77 -6.77
CA ARG A 110 2.47 -0.66 -6.54
C ARG A 110 2.57 -0.99 -5.06
N PHE A 111 3.58 -0.45 -4.41
CA PHE A 111 3.84 -0.74 -2.99
C PHE A 111 2.81 -0.05 -2.09
N GLY A 112 2.31 1.13 -2.46
CA GLY A 112 1.24 1.78 -1.72
C GLY A 112 -0.04 0.93 -1.70
N GLY A 113 -0.38 0.28 -2.80
CA GLY A 113 -1.48 -0.70 -2.84
C GLY A 113 -1.26 -1.86 -1.86
N VAL A 114 -0.05 -2.44 -1.82
CA VAL A 114 0.28 -3.50 -0.86
C VAL A 114 0.16 -3.01 0.59
N PHE A 115 0.72 -1.85 0.91
CA PHE A 115 0.70 -1.30 2.27
C PHE A 115 -0.73 -1.03 2.76
N LEU A 116 -1.62 -0.62 1.85
CA LEU A 116 -3.03 -0.40 2.14
C LEU A 116 -3.81 -1.70 2.28
N GLY A 117 -3.55 -2.69 1.41
CA GLY A 117 -4.33 -3.93 1.35
C GLY A 117 -4.02 -4.91 2.48
N GLU A 118 -2.76 -5.02 2.89
CA GLU A 118 -2.34 -5.98 3.90
C GLU A 118 -3.06 -5.76 5.24
N PRO A 119 -3.58 -6.81 5.90
CA PRO A 119 -4.35 -6.67 7.12
C PRO A 119 -3.50 -6.21 8.30
N GLU A 120 -4.17 -5.63 9.31
CA GLU A 120 -3.53 -5.33 10.58
C GLU A 120 -3.00 -6.60 11.26
N PRO A 121 -1.86 -6.54 11.96
CA PRO A 121 -1.03 -5.35 12.23
C PRO A 121 0.02 -5.05 11.14
N MET A 122 0.04 -5.81 10.03
CA MET A 122 1.12 -5.74 9.04
C MET A 122 0.94 -4.58 8.04
N GLY A 123 -0.31 -4.25 7.70
CA GLY A 123 -0.69 -3.08 6.90
C GLY A 123 -2.00 -2.46 7.38
N ALA A 124 -2.61 -1.62 6.54
CA ALA A 124 -3.77 -0.82 6.93
C ALA A 124 -5.13 -1.55 6.91
N GLY A 125 -5.22 -2.76 6.35
CA GLY A 125 -6.49 -3.47 6.22
C GLY A 125 -7.54 -2.74 5.39
N GLN A 126 -7.12 -1.92 4.42
CA GLN A 126 -7.95 -1.09 3.55
C GLN A 126 -7.88 -1.57 2.08
N PRO A 127 -8.38 -2.79 1.76
CA PRO A 127 -8.27 -3.36 0.42
C PRO A 127 -8.98 -2.54 -0.66
N GLN A 128 -10.03 -1.80 -0.32
CA GLN A 128 -10.72 -0.94 -1.29
C GLN A 128 -9.89 0.31 -1.66
N GLU A 129 -9.18 0.91 -0.69
CA GLU A 129 -8.24 2.00 -0.99
C GLU A 129 -7.02 1.49 -1.77
N ALA A 130 -6.57 0.28 -1.48
CA ALA A 130 -5.54 -0.39 -2.26
C ALA A 130 -5.95 -0.59 -3.73
N ILE A 131 -7.17 -1.05 -3.97
CA ILE A 131 -7.74 -1.15 -5.33
C ILE A 131 -7.81 0.24 -5.98
N ARG A 132 -8.30 1.25 -5.26
CA ARG A 132 -8.44 2.63 -5.78
C ARG A 132 -7.09 3.20 -6.22
N ILE A 133 -6.04 3.03 -5.43
CA ILE A 133 -4.72 3.56 -5.79
C ILE A 133 -4.11 2.79 -6.95
N ILE A 134 -4.23 1.46 -6.98
CA ILE A 134 -3.72 0.68 -8.11
C ILE A 134 -4.48 1.02 -9.40
N ASP A 135 -5.79 1.26 -9.35
CA ASP A 135 -6.56 1.70 -10.51
C ASP A 135 -6.12 3.06 -11.05
N ARG A 136 -5.71 3.99 -10.16
CA ARG A 136 -5.04 5.23 -10.58
C ARG A 136 -3.72 4.91 -11.29
N GLY A 137 -2.93 3.99 -10.75
CA GLY A 137 -1.69 3.53 -11.36
C GLY A 137 -1.91 2.93 -12.75
N ILE A 138 -2.90 2.05 -12.92
CA ILE A 138 -3.21 1.40 -14.20
C ILE A 138 -3.58 2.44 -15.27
N ARG A 139 -4.28 3.52 -14.89
CA ARG A 139 -4.56 4.64 -15.79
C ARG A 139 -3.31 5.42 -16.20
N ALA A 140 -2.36 5.60 -15.26
CA ALA A 140 -1.10 6.31 -15.54
C ALA A 140 -0.10 5.44 -16.34
N PHE A 141 -0.11 4.12 -16.11
CA PHE A 141 0.81 3.15 -16.70
C PHE A 141 0.05 1.96 -17.33
N PRO A 142 -0.66 2.17 -18.45
CA PRO A 142 -1.52 1.13 -19.01
C PRO A 142 -0.78 -0.13 -19.47
N LEU A 143 0.50 0.00 -19.84
CA LEU A 143 1.38 -1.08 -20.27
C LEU A 143 2.19 -1.73 -19.14
N GLU A 144 2.00 -1.31 -17.89
CA GLU A 144 2.68 -1.90 -16.75
C GLU A 144 1.85 -3.06 -16.18
N TRP A 145 2.18 -4.29 -16.58
CA TRP A 145 1.43 -5.47 -16.19
C TRP A 145 1.47 -5.75 -14.69
N HIS A 146 2.55 -5.31 -14.00
CA HIS A 146 2.69 -5.56 -12.57
C HIS A 146 1.57 -4.91 -11.75
N LEU A 147 1.01 -3.78 -12.19
CA LEU A 147 -0.10 -3.14 -11.47
C LEU A 147 -1.36 -4.03 -11.46
N ARG A 148 -1.68 -4.67 -12.58
CA ARG A 148 -2.79 -5.62 -12.65
C ARG A 148 -2.49 -6.88 -11.85
N PHE A 149 -1.25 -7.36 -11.92
CA PHE A 149 -0.80 -8.48 -11.09
C PHE A 149 -0.98 -8.20 -9.58
N ASP A 150 -0.51 -7.05 -9.11
CA ASP A 150 -0.65 -6.58 -7.73
C ASP A 150 -2.14 -6.42 -7.35
N LYS A 151 -2.98 -5.86 -8.25
CA LYS A 151 -4.45 -5.73 -8.05
C LYS A 151 -5.13 -7.09 -7.90
N GLY A 152 -4.76 -8.06 -8.73
CA GLY A 152 -5.31 -9.41 -8.65
C GLY A 152 -5.03 -10.04 -7.29
N PHE A 153 -3.85 -9.83 -6.71
CA PHE A 153 -3.55 -10.30 -5.37
C PHE A 153 -4.32 -9.60 -4.26
N ILE A 154 -4.65 -8.31 -4.41
CA ILE A 154 -5.55 -7.65 -3.45
C ILE A 154 -6.93 -8.30 -3.48
N TYR A 155 -7.48 -8.55 -4.66
CA TYR A 155 -8.75 -9.26 -4.78
C TYR A 155 -8.68 -10.67 -4.18
N PHE A 156 -7.58 -11.37 -4.43
CA PHE A 156 -7.39 -12.74 -4.01
C PHE A 156 -7.24 -12.87 -2.48
N TRP A 157 -6.32 -12.10 -1.88
CA TRP A 157 -5.95 -12.27 -0.47
C TRP A 157 -6.83 -11.50 0.50
N TYR A 158 -7.31 -10.32 0.10
CA TYR A 158 -7.90 -9.37 1.06
C TYR A 158 -9.38 -9.12 0.81
N VAL A 159 -9.86 -9.37 -0.41
CA VAL A 159 -11.29 -9.26 -0.74
C VAL A 159 -11.95 -10.64 -0.90
N SER A 160 -11.15 -11.68 -1.11
CA SER A 160 -11.60 -13.05 -1.42
C SER A 160 -12.51 -13.12 -2.65
N ASP A 161 -12.34 -12.21 -3.61
CA ASP A 161 -13.05 -12.19 -4.90
C ASP A 161 -12.18 -12.85 -5.97
N TYR A 162 -12.11 -14.18 -5.92
CA TYR A 162 -11.24 -14.98 -6.78
C TYR A 162 -11.55 -14.81 -8.27
N ARG A 163 -12.83 -14.60 -8.61
CA ARG A 163 -13.26 -14.32 -9.98
C ARG A 163 -12.62 -13.03 -10.47
N LYS A 164 -12.74 -11.93 -9.73
CA LYS A 164 -12.09 -10.66 -10.12
C LYS A 164 -10.57 -10.76 -10.11
N ALA A 165 -9.98 -11.51 -9.19
CA ALA A 165 -8.54 -11.77 -9.23
C ALA A 165 -8.13 -12.42 -10.56
N GLY A 166 -8.84 -13.47 -10.96
CA GLY A 166 -8.65 -14.16 -12.23
C GLY A 166 -8.88 -13.27 -13.46
N ASP A 167 -9.96 -12.49 -13.47
CA ASP A 167 -10.25 -11.54 -14.56
C ASP A 167 -9.13 -10.51 -14.73
N VAL A 168 -8.64 -9.92 -13.62
CA VAL A 168 -7.57 -8.92 -13.66
C VAL A 168 -6.23 -9.54 -14.06
N TRP A 169 -5.92 -10.77 -13.63
CA TRP A 169 -4.72 -11.48 -14.09
C TRP A 169 -4.80 -11.86 -15.57
N LEU A 170 -5.99 -12.15 -16.10
CA LEU A 170 -6.21 -12.35 -17.53
C LEU A 170 -5.99 -11.05 -18.32
N GLU A 171 -6.39 -9.91 -17.77
CA GLU A 171 -6.03 -8.62 -18.34
C GLU A 171 -4.52 -8.39 -18.30
N ALA A 172 -3.86 -8.74 -17.19
CA ALA A 172 -2.42 -8.61 -17.04
C ALA A 172 -1.65 -9.45 -18.07
N SER A 173 -2.08 -10.68 -18.36
CA SER A 173 -1.42 -11.56 -19.33
C SER A 173 -1.49 -11.03 -20.77
N ARG A 174 -2.46 -10.16 -21.08
CA ARG A 174 -2.62 -9.53 -22.41
C ARG A 174 -1.75 -8.29 -22.59
N VAL A 175 -1.09 -7.81 -21.54
CA VAL A 175 -0.21 -6.63 -21.63
C VAL A 175 1.11 -7.03 -22.32
N PRO A 176 1.63 -6.23 -23.28
CA PRO A 176 2.92 -6.51 -23.91
C PRO A 176 4.05 -6.67 -22.87
N GLY A 177 4.83 -7.73 -23.00
CA GLY A 177 5.94 -8.03 -22.07
C GLY A 177 5.51 -8.74 -20.78
N ALA A 178 4.21 -9.01 -20.60
CA ALA A 178 3.73 -9.82 -19.49
C ALA A 178 4.20 -11.29 -19.63
N PRO A 179 4.58 -11.94 -18.52
CA PRO A 179 5.03 -13.32 -18.57
C PRO A 179 3.88 -14.30 -18.79
N LYS A 180 4.13 -15.36 -19.58
CA LYS A 180 3.12 -16.37 -19.95
C LYS A 180 2.46 -17.08 -18.77
N TRP A 181 3.13 -17.19 -17.62
CA TRP A 181 2.57 -17.85 -16.44
C TRP A 181 1.35 -17.13 -15.86
N LEU A 182 1.12 -15.86 -16.21
CA LEU A 182 -0.08 -15.12 -15.78
C LEU A 182 -1.38 -15.74 -16.30
N GLU A 183 -1.36 -16.41 -17.44
CA GLU A 183 -2.55 -17.12 -17.96
C GLU A 183 -2.95 -18.28 -17.05
N GLY A 184 -1.97 -19.02 -16.51
CA GLY A 184 -2.22 -20.08 -15.54
C GLY A 184 -2.74 -19.53 -14.20
N LEU A 185 -2.22 -18.38 -13.77
CA LEU A 185 -2.69 -17.68 -12.59
C LEU A 185 -4.13 -17.15 -12.77
N ALA A 186 -4.46 -16.63 -13.96
CA ALA A 186 -5.82 -16.23 -14.30
C ALA A 186 -6.79 -17.41 -14.33
N ALA A 187 -6.39 -18.53 -14.96
CA ALA A 187 -7.18 -19.75 -15.01
C ALA A 187 -7.48 -20.30 -13.61
N MET A 188 -6.53 -20.19 -12.68
CA MET A 188 -6.74 -20.53 -11.27
C MET A 188 -7.88 -19.70 -10.66
N GLY A 189 -7.81 -18.37 -10.72
CA GLY A 189 -8.82 -17.50 -10.13
C GLY A 189 -10.23 -17.68 -10.74
N LEU A 190 -10.30 -18.03 -12.03
CA LEU A 190 -11.57 -18.23 -12.75
C LEU A 190 -12.18 -19.63 -12.59
N SER A 191 -11.45 -20.59 -12.03
CA SER A 191 -11.93 -21.96 -11.85
C SER A 191 -12.94 -22.07 -10.70
N LYS A 192 -14.02 -22.85 -10.91
CA LYS A 192 -15.12 -23.05 -9.93
C LYS A 192 -14.71 -23.81 -8.66
N SER A 193 -13.56 -24.49 -8.69
CA SER A 193 -13.19 -25.54 -7.72
C SER A 193 -11.71 -25.52 -7.33
N GLY A 194 -10.99 -24.43 -7.60
CA GLY A 194 -9.52 -24.47 -7.53
C GLY A 194 -8.85 -23.26 -6.93
N ALA A 195 -9.54 -22.16 -6.60
CA ALA A 195 -8.86 -20.99 -6.07
C ALA A 195 -8.30 -21.25 -4.66
N VAL A 196 -9.07 -21.86 -3.77
CA VAL A 196 -8.63 -22.20 -2.40
C VAL A 196 -7.58 -23.31 -2.43
N GLU A 197 -7.82 -24.37 -3.21
CA GLU A 197 -6.91 -25.51 -3.36
C GLU A 197 -5.59 -25.08 -4.00
N THR A 198 -5.62 -24.18 -4.99
CA THR A 198 -4.41 -23.66 -5.61
C THR A 198 -3.73 -22.61 -4.73
N ALA A 199 -4.46 -21.78 -3.99
CA ALA A 199 -3.89 -20.87 -2.98
C ALA A 199 -3.10 -21.67 -1.95
N ARG A 200 -3.72 -22.73 -1.43
CA ARG A 200 -3.12 -23.67 -0.50
C ARG A 200 -1.90 -24.31 -1.11
N MET A 201 -1.96 -24.77 -2.36
CA MET A 201 -0.81 -25.33 -3.08
C MET A 201 0.34 -24.32 -3.22
N LEU A 202 0.05 -23.06 -3.55
CA LEU A 202 1.08 -22.02 -3.70
C LEU A 202 1.75 -21.66 -2.37
N TRP A 203 0.97 -21.48 -1.29
CA TRP A 203 1.53 -21.23 0.03
C TRP A 203 2.26 -22.44 0.60
N GLN A 204 1.77 -23.66 0.33
CA GLN A 204 2.45 -24.89 0.72
C GLN A 204 3.81 -24.97 0.02
N ARG A 205 3.85 -24.70 -1.29
CA ARG A 205 5.11 -24.64 -2.03
C ARG A 205 6.05 -23.56 -1.46
N GLN A 206 5.56 -22.36 -1.18
CA GLN A 206 6.36 -21.29 -0.58
C GLN A 206 6.90 -21.69 0.81
N TYR A 207 6.11 -22.40 1.61
CA TYR A 207 6.53 -22.91 2.91
C TYR A 207 7.61 -23.98 2.80
N ASP A 208 7.48 -24.87 1.82
CA ASP A 208 8.41 -25.97 1.58
C ASP A 208 9.74 -25.48 0.99
N GLU A 209 9.68 -24.51 0.07
CA GLU A 209 10.84 -23.99 -0.67
C GLU A 209 11.54 -22.79 0.00
N ALA A 210 10.90 -22.11 0.97
CA ALA A 210 11.50 -20.95 1.61
C ALA A 210 12.71 -21.32 2.50
N GLU A 211 13.87 -20.77 2.16
CA GLU A 211 15.10 -20.88 2.97
C GLU A 211 15.10 -19.90 4.16
N ARG A 212 14.44 -18.75 4.01
CA ARG A 212 14.35 -17.72 5.06
C ARG A 212 13.23 -18.02 6.05
N ALA A 213 13.56 -18.08 7.33
CA ALA A 213 12.62 -18.36 8.42
C ALA A 213 11.39 -17.44 8.43
N GLU A 214 11.58 -16.14 8.17
CA GLU A 214 10.50 -15.14 8.13
C GLU A 214 9.48 -15.42 7.02
N VAL A 215 9.97 -15.80 5.84
CA VAL A 215 9.13 -16.10 4.67
C VAL A 215 8.36 -17.40 4.90
N LYS A 216 9.01 -18.39 5.52
CA LYS A 216 8.41 -19.66 5.90
C LYS A 216 7.30 -19.47 6.95
N GLU A 217 7.56 -18.67 7.99
CA GLU A 217 6.55 -18.37 9.01
C GLU A 217 5.36 -17.58 8.43
N ASN A 218 5.60 -16.68 7.47
CA ASN A 218 4.53 -15.97 6.79
C ASN A 218 3.62 -16.93 6.01
N ALA A 219 4.21 -17.82 5.20
CA ALA A 219 3.46 -18.84 4.47
C ALA A 219 2.67 -19.77 5.41
N ARG A 220 3.25 -20.15 6.55
CA ARG A 220 2.59 -20.96 7.59
C ARG A 220 1.33 -20.29 8.13
N LYS A 221 1.38 -18.97 8.40
CA LYS A 221 0.25 -18.21 8.90
C LYS A 221 -0.90 -18.18 7.90
N TYR A 222 -0.61 -17.93 6.63
CA TYR A 222 -1.64 -17.94 5.58
C TYR A 222 -2.28 -19.33 5.42
N LEU A 223 -1.50 -20.42 5.45
CA LEU A 223 -2.05 -21.79 5.45
C LEU A 223 -2.98 -22.05 6.64
N LEU A 224 -2.62 -21.56 7.84
CA LEU A 224 -3.46 -21.70 9.03
C LEU A 224 -4.75 -20.90 8.93
N THR A 225 -4.69 -19.65 8.45
CA THR A 225 -5.88 -18.82 8.24
C THR A 225 -6.85 -19.47 7.28
N MET A 226 -6.35 -20.02 6.16
CA MET A 226 -7.19 -20.74 5.20
C MET A 226 -7.89 -21.95 5.81
N GLN A 227 -7.19 -22.69 6.68
CA GLN A 227 -7.79 -23.83 7.38
C GLN A 227 -8.90 -23.37 8.34
N ILE A 228 -8.66 -22.29 9.08
CA ILE A 228 -9.65 -21.73 10.01
C ILE A 228 -10.90 -21.27 9.25
N ASP A 229 -10.73 -20.60 8.12
CA ASP A 229 -11.86 -20.13 7.29
C ASP A 229 -12.68 -21.32 6.76
N GLU A 230 -12.03 -22.41 6.35
CA GLU A 230 -12.70 -23.66 5.92
C GLU A 230 -13.43 -24.35 7.07
N ASP A 231 -12.82 -24.42 8.25
CA ASP A 231 -13.40 -25.02 9.45
C ASP A 231 -14.63 -24.20 9.91
N CYS A 232 -14.54 -22.87 9.91
CA CYS A 232 -15.66 -21.97 10.22
C CYS A 232 -16.82 -22.16 9.24
N TRP A 233 -16.55 -22.16 7.93
CA TRP A 233 -17.57 -22.39 6.91
C TRP A 233 -18.25 -23.76 7.10
N THR A 234 -17.47 -24.79 7.39
CA THR A 234 -17.98 -26.15 7.63
C THR A 234 -18.89 -26.21 8.85
N LEU A 235 -18.50 -25.55 9.95
CA LEU A 235 -19.31 -25.46 11.16
C LEU A 235 -20.62 -24.70 10.92
N GLU A 236 -20.57 -23.57 10.24
CA GLU A 236 -21.75 -22.77 9.88
C GLU A 236 -22.72 -23.58 9.01
N PHE A 237 -22.21 -24.27 7.99
CA PHE A 237 -23.01 -25.16 7.14
C PHE A 237 -23.75 -26.23 7.95
N PHE A 238 -23.08 -26.88 8.90
CA PHE A 238 -23.71 -27.90 9.74
C PHE A 238 -24.71 -27.30 10.73
N VAL A 239 -24.42 -26.13 11.29
CA VAL A 239 -25.35 -25.42 12.19
C VAL A 239 -26.63 -25.01 11.45
N GLU A 240 -26.53 -24.53 10.20
CA GLU A 240 -27.71 -24.17 9.39
C GLU A 240 -28.51 -25.40 8.93
N LYS A 241 -27.83 -26.50 8.59
CA LYS A 241 -28.47 -27.72 8.08
C LYS A 241 -29.20 -28.53 9.16
N PHE A 242 -28.79 -28.41 10.42
CA PHE A 242 -29.37 -29.12 11.57
C PHE A 242 -30.18 -28.21 12.51
N ARG A 243 -30.53 -27.01 12.04
CA ARG A 243 -31.53 -26.13 12.65
C ARG A 243 -32.92 -26.41 12.09
#